data_AF-A0A3R7M352-F1
#
_entry.id   AF-A0A3R7M352-F1
#
_cell.length_a   1.000
_cell.length_b   1.000
_cell.length_c   1.000
_cell.angle_alpha   90.00
_cell.angle_beta   90.00
_cell.angle_gamma   90.00
#
_symmetry.space_group_name_H-M   'P 1'
#
loop_
_entity.id
_entity.type
_entity.pdbx_description
1 polymer ?
#
loop_
_entity_poly.entity_id
_entity_poly.type
_entity_poly.pdbx_seq_one_letter_code
_entity_poly.pdbx_strand_id
1 'polypeptide(L)'
;MDGGKGERRGGKSWRKEREERERKRVSTKAANISKDSEEKKENDDPEIVKDRPELNTALLDSSLKKNTAFIRKLKNLTESQHDSLVKDLQSLNLTKYVSEVAQAVVETKLKMSDISTAVHLCSLLHQRYHDFAPTLLENWQKVLTPKKDEKVPLGLGVIAFLGPGD
;
A
#
# COMPACT_ATOMS: atom_id res chain seq x y z
N MET A 1 4.41 -71.16 29.93
CA MET A 1 3.26 -70.57 29.21
C MET A 1 3.67 -69.15 28.89
N ASP A 2 3.95 -68.91 27.61
CA ASP A 2 4.70 -67.77 27.08
C ASP A 2 3.81 -66.54 26.89
N GLY A 3 4.34 -65.37 27.27
CA GLY A 3 3.66 -64.09 27.24
C GLY A 3 3.62 -63.48 25.84
N GLY A 4 2.49 -62.84 25.51
CA GLY A 4 2.24 -62.30 24.18
C GLY A 4 3.14 -61.13 23.76
N LYS A 5 3.25 -60.94 22.44
CA LYS A 5 3.57 -59.65 21.80
C LYS A 5 2.75 -59.49 20.53
N GLY A 6 1.68 -58.70 20.63
CA GLY A 6 0.95 -58.17 19.48
C GLY A 6 1.76 -57.07 18.80
N GLU A 7 2.04 -57.26 17.51
CA GLU A 7 2.89 -56.41 16.69
C GLU A 7 2.13 -55.16 16.19
N ARG A 8 2.59 -53.96 16.59
CA ARG A 8 2.00 -52.68 16.17
C ARG A 8 2.43 -52.32 14.74
N ARG A 9 1.62 -52.66 13.73
CA ARG A 9 1.88 -52.37 12.30
C ARG A 9 1.20 -51.10 11.74
N GLY A 10 0.73 -50.17 12.57
CA GLY A 10 -0.01 -48.97 12.10
C GLY A 10 0.78 -47.68 11.90
N GLY A 11 1.97 -47.52 12.50
CA GLY A 11 2.61 -46.20 12.66
C GLY A 11 3.35 -45.64 11.44
N LYS A 12 3.68 -46.46 10.44
CA LYS A 12 4.52 -46.04 9.29
C LYS A 12 3.74 -45.37 8.16
N SER A 13 2.43 -45.65 8.05
CA SER A 13 1.58 -45.15 6.97
C SER A 13 1.24 -43.66 7.14
N TRP A 14 0.81 -43.27 8.34
CA TRP A 14 0.44 -41.89 8.67
C TRP A 14 1.60 -40.89 8.55
N ARG A 15 2.84 -41.36 8.76
CA ARG A 15 4.04 -40.51 8.65
C ARG A 15 4.36 -40.16 7.21
N LYS A 16 4.32 -41.14 6.29
CA LYS A 16 4.52 -40.91 4.86
C LYS A 16 3.42 -40.03 4.26
N GLU A 17 2.17 -40.26 4.65
CA GLU A 17 1.03 -39.49 4.15
C GLU A 17 1.04 -38.03 4.64
N ARG A 18 1.55 -37.79 5.86
CA ARG A 18 1.76 -36.43 6.38
C ARG A 18 2.91 -35.74 5.64
N GLU A 19 4.02 -36.43 5.40
CA GLU A 19 5.17 -35.89 4.65
C GLU A 19 4.82 -35.58 3.17
N GLU A 20 3.98 -36.40 2.53
CA GLU A 20 3.52 -36.16 1.16
C GLU A 20 2.58 -34.94 1.10
N ARG A 21 1.72 -34.76 2.10
CA ARG A 21 0.83 -33.60 2.22
C ARG A 21 1.61 -32.31 2.49
N GLU A 22 2.64 -32.38 3.32
CA GLU A 22 3.58 -31.29 3.56
C GLU A 22 4.35 -30.93 2.28
N ARG A 23 4.86 -31.92 1.53
CA ARG A 23 5.52 -31.69 0.22
C ARG A 23 4.58 -31.06 -0.80
N LYS A 24 3.31 -31.50 -0.86
CA LYS A 24 2.30 -30.88 -1.73
C LYS A 24 2.03 -29.43 -1.32
N ARG A 25 1.89 -29.13 -0.02
CA ARG A 25 1.70 -27.76 0.48
C ARG A 25 2.89 -26.85 0.20
N VAL A 26 4.11 -27.34 0.40
CA VAL A 26 5.35 -26.59 0.11
C VAL A 26 5.50 -26.36 -1.40
N SER A 27 5.21 -27.36 -2.22
CA SER A 27 5.27 -27.25 -3.69
C SER A 27 4.22 -26.27 -4.24
N THR A 28 2.98 -26.31 -3.74
CA THR A 28 1.94 -25.34 -4.13
C THR A 28 2.29 -23.92 -3.66
N LYS A 29 2.85 -23.77 -2.46
CA LYS A 29 3.26 -22.45 -1.96
C LYS A 29 4.45 -21.90 -2.76
N ALA A 30 5.42 -22.73 -3.12
CA ALA A 30 6.53 -22.35 -3.99
C ALA A 30 6.05 -21.94 -5.39
N ALA A 31 5.12 -22.70 -5.98
CA ALA A 31 4.53 -22.36 -7.28
C ALA A 31 3.74 -21.05 -7.25
N ASN A 32 3.04 -20.76 -6.15
CA ASN A 32 2.32 -19.50 -5.99
C ASN A 32 3.27 -18.31 -5.72
N ILE A 33 4.38 -18.50 -5.01
CA ILE A 33 5.41 -17.47 -4.81
C ILE A 33 6.09 -17.12 -6.14
N SER A 34 6.32 -18.10 -7.02
CA SER A 34 6.83 -17.84 -8.36
C SER A 34 5.85 -17.03 -9.22
N LYS A 35 4.54 -17.32 -9.13
CA LYS A 35 3.52 -16.54 -9.83
C LYS A 35 3.38 -15.10 -9.32
N ASP A 36 3.44 -14.90 -8.00
CA ASP A 36 3.43 -13.55 -7.38
C ASP A 36 4.68 -12.74 -7.77
N SER A 37 5.82 -13.41 -7.96
CA SER A 37 7.05 -12.76 -8.45
C SER A 37 7.03 -12.40 -9.94
N GLU A 38 6.12 -12.99 -10.73
CA GLU A 38 5.92 -12.66 -12.14
C GLU A 38 4.92 -11.49 -12.30
N GLU A 39 3.81 -11.46 -11.55
CA GLU A 39 2.88 -10.31 -11.55
C GLU A 39 3.55 -9.01 -11.10
N LYS A 40 4.56 -9.09 -10.21
CA LYS A 40 5.30 -7.91 -9.77
C LYS A 40 6.23 -7.33 -10.85
N LYS A 41 6.60 -8.10 -11.88
CA LYS A 41 7.49 -7.62 -12.95
C LYS A 41 6.77 -6.87 -14.06
N GLU A 42 5.47 -7.09 -14.23
CA GLU A 42 4.67 -6.44 -15.27
C GLU A 42 4.34 -4.97 -14.95
N ASN A 43 4.54 -4.53 -13.70
CA ASN A 43 4.29 -3.15 -13.29
C ASN A 43 5.53 -2.25 -13.33
N ASP A 44 6.70 -2.81 -13.63
CA ASP A 44 7.98 -2.10 -13.78
C ASP A 44 8.44 -2.04 -15.25
N ASP A 45 7.54 -2.28 -16.22
CA ASP A 45 7.85 -2.14 -17.64
C ASP A 45 8.00 -0.65 -18.01
N PRO A 46 9.20 -0.20 -18.45
CA PRO A 46 9.42 1.19 -18.88
C PRO A 46 8.66 1.56 -20.16
N GLU A 47 8.03 0.59 -20.83
CA GLU A 47 7.24 0.81 -22.04
C GLU A 47 5.90 1.50 -21.75
N ILE A 48 5.30 1.29 -20.57
CA ILE A 48 4.04 1.97 -20.16
C ILE A 48 4.25 3.48 -19.98
N VAL A 49 5.48 3.91 -19.69
CA VAL A 49 5.81 5.33 -19.48
C VAL A 49 5.88 6.11 -20.81
N LYS A 50 6.07 5.41 -21.94
CA LYS A 50 6.46 6.03 -23.22
C LYS A 50 5.32 6.68 -24.00
N ASP A 51 4.06 6.34 -23.70
CA ASP A 51 2.89 6.80 -24.47
C ASP A 51 1.94 7.70 -23.65
N ARG A 52 2.45 8.27 -22.54
CA ARG A 52 1.67 9.23 -21.77
C ARG A 52 1.51 10.52 -22.58
N PRO A 53 0.28 10.98 -22.88
CA PRO A 53 0.08 12.21 -23.62
C PRO A 53 0.67 13.40 -22.85
N GLU A 54 1.54 14.17 -23.50
CA GLU A 54 2.07 15.40 -22.91
C GLU A 54 0.92 16.36 -22.59
N LEU A 55 0.87 16.81 -21.34
CA LEU A 55 -0.15 17.73 -20.88
C LEU A 55 0.07 19.10 -21.55
N ASN A 56 -0.91 19.57 -22.33
CA ASN A 56 -0.88 20.93 -22.87
C ASN A 56 -1.12 21.95 -21.75
N THR A 57 -0.05 22.34 -21.09
CA THR A 57 -0.08 23.25 -19.93
C THR A 57 -0.49 24.68 -20.28
N ALA A 58 -0.44 25.08 -21.57
CA ALA A 58 -0.84 26.42 -22.00
C ALA A 58 -2.36 26.66 -21.87
N LEU A 59 -3.17 25.59 -21.84
CA LEU A 59 -4.61 25.66 -21.65
C LEU A 59 -5.03 25.59 -20.17
N LEU A 60 -4.07 25.42 -19.26
CA LEU A 60 -4.32 25.20 -17.84
C LEU A 60 -4.01 26.44 -17.01
N ASP A 61 -4.73 26.59 -15.90
CA ASP A 61 -4.58 27.73 -15.02
C ASP A 61 -3.38 27.54 -14.08
N SER A 62 -2.37 28.41 -14.24
CA SER A 62 -1.14 28.41 -13.44
C SER A 62 -1.18 29.44 -12.30
N SER A 63 -2.35 30.00 -11.97
CA SER A 63 -2.50 31.03 -10.94
C SER A 63 -2.13 30.46 -9.58
N LEU A 64 -1.14 31.07 -8.92
CA LEU A 64 -0.70 30.67 -7.58
C LEU A 64 -1.88 30.59 -6.61
N LYS A 65 -2.78 31.58 -6.64
CA LYS A 65 -3.98 31.61 -5.78
C LYS A 65 -4.84 30.35 -5.90
N LYS A 66 -5.09 29.87 -7.12
CA LYS A 66 -5.93 28.69 -7.34
C LYS A 66 -5.21 27.40 -6.98
N ASN A 67 -3.93 27.28 -7.34
CA ASN A 67 -3.10 26.13 -6.99
C ASN A 67 -2.96 25.97 -5.46
N THR A 68 -2.65 27.05 -4.74
CA THR A 68 -2.59 27.01 -3.26
C THR A 68 -3.96 26.71 -2.64
N ALA A 69 -5.05 27.21 -3.21
CA ALA A 69 -6.39 26.87 -2.73
C ALA A 69 -6.70 25.38 -2.92
N PHE A 70 -6.32 24.79 -4.06
CA PHE A 70 -6.48 23.36 -4.32
C PHE A 70 -5.68 22.49 -3.33
N ILE A 71 -4.41 22.81 -3.09
CA ILE A 71 -3.58 22.10 -2.09
C ILE A 71 -4.21 22.16 -0.70
N ARG A 72 -4.77 23.32 -0.30
CA ARG A 72 -5.47 23.46 0.98
C ARG A 72 -6.75 22.62 1.06
N LYS A 73 -7.49 22.50 -0.05
CA LYS A 73 -8.66 21.63 -0.13
C LYS A 73 -8.25 20.16 0.03
N LEU A 74 -7.18 19.73 -0.64
CA LEU A 74 -6.67 18.35 -0.54
C LEU A 74 -6.38 17.94 0.91
N LYS A 75 -5.75 18.80 1.72
CA LYS A 75 -5.44 18.52 3.14
C LYS A 75 -6.66 18.16 4.00
N ASN A 76 -7.87 18.52 3.56
CA ASN A 76 -9.13 18.25 4.24
C ASN A 76 -10.16 17.66 3.27
N LEU A 77 -9.71 16.83 2.32
CA LEU A 77 -10.59 16.23 1.32
C LEU A 77 -11.69 15.39 1.98
N THR A 78 -12.88 15.47 1.39
CA THR A 78 -14.03 14.62 1.74
C THR A 78 -14.70 14.11 0.46
N GLU A 79 -15.42 12.99 0.57
CA GLU A 79 -16.18 12.41 -0.56
C GLU A 79 -17.16 13.43 -1.20
N SER A 80 -17.79 14.28 -0.39
CA SER A 80 -18.70 15.34 -0.88
C SER A 80 -18.04 16.39 -1.78
N GLN A 81 -16.70 16.47 -1.79
CA GLN A 81 -15.93 17.40 -2.60
C GLN A 81 -15.40 16.76 -3.89
N HIS A 82 -15.68 15.47 -4.13
CA HIS A 82 -15.16 14.69 -5.26
C HIS A 82 -15.18 15.47 -6.58
N ASP A 83 -16.37 15.86 -7.04
CA ASP A 83 -16.54 16.50 -8.35
C ASP A 83 -15.82 17.86 -8.44
N SER A 84 -15.79 18.61 -7.34
CA SER A 84 -15.07 19.88 -7.29
C SER A 84 -13.56 19.68 -7.36
N LEU A 85 -13.02 18.68 -6.65
CA LEU A 85 -11.59 18.38 -6.64
C LEU A 85 -11.13 17.83 -7.99
N VAL A 86 -11.92 16.96 -8.63
CA VAL A 86 -11.63 16.46 -9.99
C VAL A 86 -11.61 17.61 -10.98
N LYS A 87 -12.60 18.51 -10.94
CA LYS A 87 -12.65 19.69 -11.82
C LYS A 87 -11.47 20.64 -11.60
N ASP A 88 -11.12 20.91 -10.35
CA ASP A 88 -9.97 21.75 -10.01
C ASP A 88 -8.67 21.09 -10.51
N LEU A 89 -8.44 19.80 -10.25
CA LEU A 89 -7.28 19.05 -10.75
C LEU A 89 -7.18 19.10 -12.27
N GLN A 90 -8.31 18.94 -12.97
CA GLN A 90 -8.34 18.91 -14.42
C GLN A 90 -8.03 20.28 -15.06
N SER A 91 -8.38 21.37 -14.39
CA SER A 91 -8.24 22.74 -14.89
C SER A 91 -6.95 23.45 -14.46
N LEU A 92 -6.23 22.94 -13.47
CA LEU A 92 -5.02 23.54 -12.93
C LEU A 92 -3.74 22.94 -13.50
N ASN A 93 -2.72 23.79 -13.65
CA ASN A 93 -1.35 23.36 -13.91
C ASN A 93 -0.60 23.17 -12.58
N LEU A 94 -0.45 21.92 -12.16
CA LEU A 94 0.19 21.55 -10.89
C LEU A 94 1.67 21.15 -11.06
N THR A 95 2.28 21.32 -12.23
CA THR A 95 3.67 20.87 -12.50
C THR A 95 4.66 21.40 -11.46
N LYS A 96 4.49 22.63 -10.98
CA LYS A 96 5.34 23.25 -9.94
C LYS A 96 4.95 22.90 -8.50
N TYR A 97 3.85 22.18 -8.32
CA TYR A 97 3.19 21.95 -7.03
C TYR A 97 3.06 20.46 -6.69
N VAL A 98 3.67 19.57 -7.48
CA VAL A 98 3.55 18.11 -7.32
C VAL A 98 3.98 17.67 -5.91
N SER A 99 5.07 18.24 -5.40
CA SER A 99 5.60 17.91 -4.06
C SER A 99 4.62 18.30 -2.95
N GLU A 100 4.05 19.49 -3.00
CA GLU A 100 3.09 19.99 -2.03
C GLU A 100 1.77 19.24 -2.11
N VAL A 101 1.33 18.87 -3.32
CA VAL A 101 0.16 18.02 -3.54
C VAL A 101 0.38 16.64 -2.92
N ALA A 102 1.52 16.00 -3.19
CA ALA A 102 1.86 14.70 -2.62
C ALA A 102 1.92 14.75 -1.08
N GLN A 103 2.55 15.79 -0.53
CA GLN A 103 2.59 16.01 0.92
C GLN A 103 1.18 16.19 1.50
N ALA A 104 0.33 17.00 0.85
CA ALA A 104 -1.05 17.21 1.29
C ALA A 104 -1.85 15.90 1.33
N VAL A 105 -1.70 15.04 0.32
CA VAL A 105 -2.35 13.71 0.29
C VAL A 105 -1.91 12.86 1.47
N VAL A 106 -0.61 12.80 1.79
CA VAL A 106 -0.07 11.99 2.90
C VAL A 106 -0.51 12.53 4.27
N GLU A 107 -0.58 13.85 4.44
CA GLU A 107 -1.00 14.49 5.70
C GLU A 107 -2.52 14.45 5.95
N THR A 108 -3.31 14.11 4.92
CA THR A 108 -4.77 14.14 5.01
C THR A 108 -5.29 13.01 5.90
N LYS A 109 -6.16 13.36 6.85
CA LYS A 109 -6.86 12.39 7.70
C LYS A 109 -8.11 11.88 6.99
N LEU A 110 -7.99 10.72 6.33
CA LEU A 110 -9.08 10.10 5.58
C LEU A 110 -10.02 9.31 6.48
N LYS A 111 -11.33 9.42 6.25
CA LYS A 111 -12.32 8.45 6.76
C LYS A 111 -12.54 7.36 5.72
N MET A 112 -13.16 6.25 6.13
CA MET A 112 -13.51 5.16 5.21
C MET A 112 -14.34 5.62 4.00
N SER A 113 -15.19 6.62 4.18
CA SER A 113 -15.98 7.21 3.10
C SER A 113 -15.15 7.94 2.04
N ASP A 114 -13.99 8.48 2.42
CA ASP A 114 -13.19 9.37 1.56
C ASP A 114 -12.15 8.62 0.73
N ILE A 115 -11.96 7.32 1.00
CA ILE A 115 -10.93 6.48 0.37
C ILE A 115 -11.14 6.44 -1.16
N SER A 116 -12.39 6.29 -1.61
CA SER A 116 -12.72 6.24 -3.04
C SER A 116 -12.27 7.50 -3.77
N THR A 117 -12.66 8.67 -3.26
CA THR A 117 -12.22 9.96 -3.81
C THR A 117 -10.70 10.13 -3.77
N ALA A 118 -10.04 9.78 -2.65
CA ALA A 118 -8.60 9.92 -2.52
C ALA A 118 -7.84 9.06 -3.55
N VAL A 119 -8.25 7.79 -3.71
CA VAL A 119 -7.67 6.88 -4.71
C VAL A 119 -7.89 7.43 -6.12
N HIS A 120 -9.10 7.88 -6.44
CA HIS A 120 -9.41 8.42 -7.76
C HIS A 120 -8.53 9.64 -8.10
N LEU A 121 -8.38 10.59 -7.17
CA LEU A 121 -7.51 11.75 -7.36
C LEU A 121 -6.04 11.35 -7.51
N CYS A 122 -5.55 10.40 -6.70
CA CYS A 122 -4.20 9.87 -6.84
C CYS A 122 -3.96 9.23 -8.21
N SER A 123 -4.93 8.49 -8.75
CA SER A 123 -4.83 7.93 -10.11
C SER A 123 -4.73 9.02 -11.17
N LEU A 124 -5.56 10.07 -11.08
CA LEU A 124 -5.52 11.20 -12.02
C LEU A 124 -4.20 11.97 -11.93
N LEU A 125 -3.71 12.26 -10.72
CA LEU A 125 -2.43 12.91 -10.50
C LEU A 125 -1.28 12.05 -11.04
N HIS A 126 -1.32 10.75 -10.77
CA HIS A 126 -0.33 9.80 -11.26
C HIS A 126 -0.30 9.75 -12.77
N GLN A 127 -1.44 9.76 -13.48
CA GLN A 127 -1.52 9.77 -14.94
C GLN A 127 -1.10 11.10 -15.58
N ARG A 128 -1.24 12.20 -14.85
CA ARG A 128 -0.96 13.55 -15.37
C ARG A 128 0.48 14.01 -15.11
N TYR A 129 1.06 13.66 -13.96
CA TYR A 129 2.37 14.13 -13.54
C TYR A 129 3.29 12.94 -13.25
N HIS A 130 4.35 12.81 -14.04
CA HIS A 130 5.31 11.71 -13.93
C HIS A 130 5.94 11.63 -12.52
N ASP A 131 6.31 12.79 -11.98
CA ASP A 131 7.01 12.88 -10.70
C ASP A 131 6.09 12.65 -9.48
N PHE A 132 4.77 12.54 -9.68
CA PHE A 132 3.84 12.39 -8.56
C PHE A 132 4.05 11.10 -7.76
N ALA A 133 4.12 9.94 -8.43
CA ALA A 133 4.31 8.66 -7.76
C ALA A 133 5.62 8.55 -6.96
N PRO A 134 6.81 8.88 -7.51
CA PRO A 134 8.04 8.80 -6.75
C PRO A 134 8.03 9.76 -5.55
N THR A 135 7.50 10.98 -5.70
CA THR A 135 7.39 11.93 -4.58
C THR A 135 6.38 11.49 -3.53
N LEU A 136 5.26 10.90 -3.93
CA LEU A 136 4.27 10.33 -3.01
C LEU A 136 4.88 9.19 -2.19
N LEU A 137 5.65 8.29 -2.83
CA LEU A 137 6.34 7.19 -2.17
C LEU A 137 7.36 7.71 -1.14
N GLU A 138 8.19 8.69 -1.52
CA GLU A 138 9.17 9.31 -0.62
C GLU A 138 8.50 9.90 0.63
N ASN A 139 7.37 10.59 0.46
CA ASN A 139 6.62 11.16 1.58
C ASN A 139 6.00 10.09 2.48
N TRP A 140 5.45 9.02 1.91
CA TRP A 140 4.94 7.89 2.70
C TRP A 140 6.05 7.19 3.48
N GLN A 141 7.22 6.98 2.88
CA GLN A 141 8.36 6.39 3.58
C GLN A 141 8.73 7.18 4.83
N LYS A 142 8.77 8.53 4.75
CA LYS A 142 9.06 9.40 5.91
C LYS A 142 8.05 9.24 7.05
N VAL A 143 6.78 9.00 6.74
CA VAL A 143 5.70 8.85 7.74
C VAL A 143 5.64 7.44 8.31
N LEU A 144 5.91 6.43 7.49
CA LEU A 144 5.80 5.02 7.87
C LEU A 144 7.08 4.48 8.53
N THR A 145 8.24 5.09 8.30
CA THR A 145 9.47 4.69 9.01
C THR A 145 9.42 5.16 10.46
N PRO A 146 9.40 4.24 11.45
CA PRO A 146 9.43 4.62 12.85
C PRO A 146 10.73 5.39 13.14
N LYS A 147 10.60 6.59 13.72
CA LYS A 147 11.76 7.33 14.23
C LYS A 147 12.31 6.56 15.41
N LYS A 148 13.62 6.28 15.41
CA LYS A 148 14.32 5.54 16.47
C LYS A 148 14.14 6.10 17.89
N ASP A 149 13.59 7.30 18.04
CA ASP A 149 13.44 8.01 19.33
C ASP A 149 11.98 8.28 19.74
N GLU A 150 10.98 7.68 19.09
CA GLU A 150 9.60 7.80 19.57
C GLU A 150 9.37 6.81 20.71
N LYS A 151 9.51 7.28 21.96
CA LYS A 151 8.95 6.59 23.12
C LYS A 151 7.46 6.47 22.88
N VAL A 152 7.04 5.30 22.42
CA VAL A 152 5.64 4.90 22.37
C VAL A 152 5.06 5.20 23.75
N PRO A 153 4.05 6.09 23.88
CA PRO A 153 3.43 6.33 25.17
C PRO A 153 2.90 4.97 25.64
N LEU A 154 3.41 4.53 26.80
CA LEU A 154 3.03 3.29 27.50
C LEU A 154 1.57 3.41 27.96
N GLY A 155 0.64 3.38 26.99
CA GLY A 155 -0.80 3.39 27.15
C GLY A 155 -1.44 2.05 26.78
N LEU A 156 -0.64 1.02 26.49
CA LEU A 156 -1.07 -0.38 26.53
C LEU A 156 -0.37 -1.10 27.68
N GLY A 157 -0.65 -0.63 28.89
CA GLY A 157 -0.44 -1.38 30.12
C GLY A 157 -1.50 -2.47 30.26
N VAL A 158 -1.47 -3.49 29.41
CA VAL A 158 -2.09 -4.82 29.59
C VAL A 158 -1.28 -5.71 28.64
N ILE A 159 -0.33 -6.52 29.06
CA ILE A 159 -0.50 -7.82 29.70
C ILE A 159 0.80 -8.10 30.46
N ALA A 160 0.81 -7.80 31.77
CA ALA A 160 1.62 -8.56 32.70
C ALA A 160 0.83 -9.84 33.01
N PHE A 161 1.11 -10.93 32.29
CA PHE A 161 0.59 -12.24 32.66
C PHE A 161 1.57 -13.33 32.18
N LEU A 162 1.89 -14.22 33.12
CA LEU A 162 2.80 -15.37 33.05
C LEU A 162 4.31 -15.10 33.05
N GLY A 163 4.86 -15.03 34.26
CA GLY A 163 6.00 -15.89 34.57
C GLY A 163 5.52 -17.30 34.95
N PRO A 164 6.35 -18.34 34.78
CA PRO A 164 6.37 -19.51 35.65
C PRO A 164 7.52 -19.32 36.68
N GLY A 165 7.38 -19.56 37.99
CA GLY A 165 6.52 -20.54 38.66
C GLY A 165 7.31 -21.84 38.82
N ASP A 166 8.01 -21.95 39.96
CA ASP A 166 8.89 -23.05 40.45
C ASP A 166 10.15 -23.40 39.65
#